data_AF-A0A3C1G0W7-F1
#
_entry.id   AF-A0A3C1G0W7-F1
#
_cell.length_a   1.000
_cell.length_b   1.000
_cell.length_c   1.000
_cell.angle_alpha   90.00
_cell.angle_beta   90.00
_cell.angle_gamma   90.00
#
_symmetry.space_group_name_H-M   'P 1'
#
loop_
_entity.id
_entity.type
_entity.pdbx_description
1 polymer ?
#
loop_
_entity_poly.entity_id
_entity_poly.type
_entity_poly.pdbx_seq_one_letter_code
_entity_poly.pdbx_strand_id
1 'polypeptide(L)' 'MSLGDSILFDSGTVVIKDEAKPLLLSVASIVKKTTNEIVIEGHTDTMPMRNPQYPSNWELSCAWATSVLRYFLNDHTNNP' A
#
# COMPACT_ATOMS: atom_id res chain seq x y z
N MET A 1 -12.91 2.19 0.73
CA MET A 1 -12.30 1.75 2.01
C MET A 1 -11.05 2.60 2.21
N SER A 2 -10.76 3.05 3.43
CA SER A 2 -9.53 3.81 3.73
C SER A 2 -8.81 3.13 4.90
N LEU A 3 -7.51 2.92 4.75
CA LEU A 3 -6.62 2.40 5.79
C LEU A 3 -5.64 3.52 6.17
N GLY A 4 -5.34 3.65 7.46
CA GLY A 4 -4.39 4.65 7.92
C GLY A 4 -2.96 4.30 7.51
N ASP A 5 -2.23 5.28 6.98
CA ASP A 5 -0.87 5.10 6.46
C ASP A 5 0.09 4.53 7.51
N SER A 6 0.01 5.01 8.76
CA SER A 6 0.86 4.54 9.88
C SER A 6 0.63 3.08 10.27
N ILE A 7 -0.49 2.48 9.84
CA ILE A 7 -0.77 1.06 10.04
C ILE A 7 0.02 0.24 9.00
N LEU A 8 0.13 0.75 7.78
CA LEU A 8 0.70 0.03 6.64
C LEU A 8 2.21 0.23 6.51
N PHE A 9 2.71 1.42 6.81
CA PHE A 9 4.10 1.83 6.57
C PHE A 9 4.66 2.57 7.79
N ASP A 10 5.97 2.45 8.00
CA ASP A 10 6.67 3.41 8.85
C ASP A 10 6.91 4.72 8.07
N SER A 11 7.21 5.81 8.78
CA SER A 11 7.42 7.12 8.15
C SER A 11 8.58 7.06 7.14
N GLY A 12 8.31 7.49 5.89
CA GLY A 12 9.31 7.60 4.83
C GLY A 12 9.76 6.28 4.19
N THR A 13 9.19 5.13 4.58
CA THR A 13 9.43 3.82 3.95
C THR A 13 8.23 3.38 3.13
N VAL A 14 8.46 2.57 2.11
CA VAL A 14 7.42 1.92 1.30
C VAL A 14 7.28 0.43 1.60
N VAL A 15 7.99 -0.05 2.61
CA VAL A 15 7.92 -1.45 3.04
C VAL A 15 6.68 -1.64 3.89
N ILE A 16 5.79 -2.52 3.43
CA ILE A 16 4.59 -2.91 4.17
C ILE A 16 5.03 -3.60 5.46
N LYS A 17 4.51 -3.11 6.59
CA LYS A 17 4.76 -3.67 7.92
C LYS A 17 4.22 -5.09 8.01
N ASP A 18 4.95 -5.98 8.70
CA ASP A 18 4.53 -7.38 8.84
C ASP A 18 3.19 -7.50 9.57
N GLU A 19 2.94 -6.61 10.53
CA GLU A 19 1.68 -6.54 11.29
C GLU A 19 0.49 -6.13 10.42
N ALA A 20 0.74 -5.44 9.30
CA ALA A 20 -0.29 -5.01 8.35
C ALA A 20 -0.68 -6.10 7.34
N LYS A 21 0.17 -7.11 7.13
CA LYS A 21 -0.04 -8.17 6.13
C LYS A 21 -1.36 -8.94 6.32
N PRO A 22 -1.76 -9.36 7.54
CA PRO A 22 -3.03 -10.07 7.75
C PRO A 22 -4.25 -9.21 7.37
N LEU A 23 -4.20 -7.91 7.66
CA LEU A 23 -5.25 -6.97 7.27
C LEU A 23 -5.31 -6.84 5.74
N LEU A 24 -4.16 -6.67 5.08
CA LEU A 24 -4.09 -6.58 3.63
C LEU A 24 -4.55 -7.87 2.93
N LEU A 25 -4.28 -9.05 3.49
CA LEU A 25 -4.80 -10.33 2.98
C LEU A 25 -6.34 -10.41 3.05
N SER A 26 -6.91 -9.88 4.13
CA SER A 26 -8.36 -9.83 4.31
C SER A 26 -9.00 -8.90 3.27
N VAL A 27 -8.38 -7.74 3.01
CA VAL A 27 -8.80 -6.82 1.95
C VAL A 27 -8.63 -7.46 0.57
N ALA A 28 -7.50 -8.11 0.29
CA ALA A 28 -7.21 -8.80 -0.97
C ALA A 28 -8.27 -9.87 -1.27
N SER A 29 -8.74 -10.59 -0.25
CA SER A 29 -9.79 -11.61 -0.38
C SER A 29 -11.15 -11.02 -0.77
N ILE A 30 -11.45 -9.79 -0.35
CA ILE A 30 -12.66 -9.06 -0.73
C ILE A 30 -12.52 -8.54 -2.16
N VAL A 31 -11.38 -7.92 -2.45
CA VAL A 31 -10.99 -7.39 -3.78
C VAL A 31 -11.05 -8.49 -4.85
N LYS A 32 -10.53 -9.70 -4.57
CA LYS A 32 -10.59 -10.85 -5.48
C LYS A 32 -12.02 -11.28 -5.84
N LYS A 33 -13.02 -10.93 -5.02
CA LYS A 33 -14.44 -11.28 -5.24
C LYS A 33 -15.24 -10.20 -5.95
N THR A 34 -14.66 -9.02 -6.16
CA THR A 34 -15.33 -7.91 -6.85
C THR A 34 -14.98 -7.90 -8.33
N THR A 35 -15.99 -7.64 -9.16
CA THR A 35 -15.84 -7.49 -10.63
C THR A 35 -15.69 -6.04 -11.08
N ASN A 36 -15.78 -5.09 -10.14
CA ASN A 36 -15.67 -3.67 -10.41
C ASN A 36 -14.21 -3.24 -10.50
N GLU A 37 -13.98 -2.10 -11.13
CA GLU A 37 -12.68 -1.43 -11.11
C GLU A 37 -12.27 -1.08 -9.67
N ILE A 38 -10.99 -1.27 -9.36
CA ILE A 38 -10.40 -1.02 -8.05
C ILE A 38 -9.30 0.01 -8.21
N VAL A 39 -9.44 1.11 -7.49
CA VAL A 39 -8.46 2.19 -7.46
C VAL A 39 -7.72 2.15 -6.13
N ILE A 40 -6.39 2.19 -6.19
CA ILE A 40 -5.51 2.24 -5.02
C ILE A 40 -4.83 3.61 -5.03
N GLU A 41 -5.08 4.40 -3.99
CA GLU A 41 -4.51 5.74 -3.83
C GLU A 41 -3.64 5.75 -2.57
N GLY A 42 -2.47 6.37 -2.68
CA GLY A 42 -1.63 6.68 -1.53
C GLY A 42 -1.86 8.12 -1.12
N HIS A 43 -1.94 8.37 0.18
CA HIS A 43 -1.91 9.71 0.74
C HIS A 43 -0.65 9.84 1.58
N THR A 44 -0.09 11.04 1.66
CA THR A 44 0.96 11.35 2.62
C THR A 44 0.52 12.56 3.40
N ASP A 45 1.12 12.79 4.56
CA ASP A 45 0.91 14.03 5.28
C ASP A 45 1.47 15.26 4.51
N THR A 46 1.19 16.44 5.03
CA THR A 46 1.63 17.71 4.45
C THR A 46 3.08 18.07 4.84
N MET A 47 3.77 17.21 5.60
CA MET A 47 5.16 17.49 5.93
C MET A 47 6.03 17.26 4.69
N PRO A 48 6.89 18.22 4.32
CA PRO A 48 7.75 18.06 3.16
C PRO A 48 8.76 16.96 3.45
N MET A 49 8.63 15.84 2.76
CA MET A 49 9.65 14.81 2.81
C MET A 49 10.97 15.29 2.23
N ARG A 50 12.04 14.77 2.83
CA ARG A 50 13.41 14.91 2.35
C ARG A 50 14.06 13.54 2.37
N ASN A 51 13.61 12.65 1.48
CA ASN A 51 14.22 11.35 1.26
C ASN A 51 14.90 11.37 -0.12
N PRO A 52 16.21 11.07 -0.25
CA PRO A 52 16.87 10.94 -1.55
C PRO A 52 16.18 9.95 -2.49
N GLN A 53 15.48 8.95 -1.95
CA GLN A 53 14.74 7.94 -2.68
C GLN A 53 13.34 8.39 -3.11
N TYR A 54 12.71 9.28 -2.35
CA TYR A 54 11.37 9.84 -2.62
C TYR A 54 11.43 11.37 -2.49
N PRO A 55 11.79 12.07 -3.59
CA PRO A 55 12.12 13.49 -3.55
C PRO A 55 10.94 14.40 -3.24
N SER A 56 9.70 13.91 -3.38
CA SER A 56 8.51 14.60 -2.91
C SER A 56 7.44 13.63 -2.41
N ASN A 57 6.41 14.21 -1.79
CA ASN A 57 5.23 13.50 -1.30
C ASN A 57 4.47 12.79 -2.43
N TRP A 58 4.56 13.28 -3.68
CA TRP A 58 3.98 12.63 -4.84
C TRP A 58 4.64 11.31 -5.18
N GLU A 59 5.98 11.23 -5.13
CA GLU A 59 6.68 9.98 -5.42
C GLU A 59 6.42 8.93 -4.34
N LEU A 60 6.36 9.33 -3.06
CA LEU A 60 6.05 8.38 -1.99
C LEU A 60 4.61 7.89 -2.05
N SER A 61 3.64 8.76 -2.28
CA SER A 61 2.24 8.35 -2.37
C SER A 61 2.03 7.34 -3.52
N CYS A 62 2.64 7.60 -4.68
CA CYS A 62 2.65 6.68 -5.80
C CYS A 62 3.35 5.35 -5.46
N ALA A 63 4.47 5.41 -4.74
CA ALA A 63 5.22 4.23 -4.34
C ALA A 63 4.47 3.37 -3.29
N TRP A 64 3.71 3.98 -2.37
CA TRP A 64 2.82 3.27 -1.44
C TRP A 64 1.71 2.54 -2.18
N ALA A 65 0.98 3.24 -3.06
CA ALA A 65 -0.07 2.63 -3.88
C ALA A 65 0.49 1.45 -4.72
N THR A 66 1.66 1.65 -5.33
CA THR A 66 2.34 0.60 -6.11
C THR A 66 2.76 -0.59 -5.24
N SER A 67 3.19 -0.35 -4.00
CA SER A 67 3.61 -1.42 -3.08
C SER A 67 2.43 -2.27 -2.64
N VAL A 68 1.28 -1.65 -2.34
CA VAL A 68 0.03 -2.38 -2.04
C VAL A 68 -0.47 -3.15 -3.27
N LEU A 69 -0.44 -2.53 -4.46
CA LEU A 69 -0.80 -3.21 -5.71
C LEU A 69 0.07 -4.45 -5.93
N ARG A 70 1.40 -4.32 -5.79
CA ARG A 70 2.34 -5.44 -5.92
C ARG A 70 2.07 -6.51 -4.88
N TYR A 71 1.73 -6.14 -3.65
CA TYR A 71 1.36 -7.11 -2.61
C TYR A 71 0.14 -7.93 -3.02
N PHE A 72 -0.92 -7.28 -3.53
CA PHE A 72 -2.12 -7.99 -4.02
C PHE A 72 -1.84 -8.88 -5.24
N LEU A 73 -0.95 -8.46 -6.14
CA LEU A 73 -0.57 -9.25 -7.31
C LEU A 73 0.36 -10.42 -6.95
N ASN A 74 1.30 -10.24 -6.03
CA ASN A 74 2.23 -11.30 -5.63
C ASN A 74 1.56 -12.36 -4.75
N ASP A 75 0.49 -12.01 -4.02
CA ASP A 75 -0.34 -12.99 -3.30
C ASP A 75 -1.14 -13.92 -4.23
N HIS A 76 -0.95 -13.84 -5.56
CA HIS A 76 -1.38 -14.89 -6.48
C HIS A 76 -0.49 -16.14 -6.45
N THR A 77 0.73 -16.09 -5.88
CA THR A 77 1.67 -17.23 -5.89
C THR A 77 1.67 -18.09 -4.63
N ASN A 78 0.93 -17.71 -3.58
CA ASN A 78 0.86 -18.49 -2.32
C ASN A 78 -0.54 -19.03 -2.03
N ASN A 79 -1.27 -19.41 -3.08
CA ASN A 79 -2.39 -20.34 -2.96
C ASN A 79 -1.86 -21.74 -3.33
N PRO A 80 -1.77 -22.70 -2.41
CA PRO A 80 -1.58 -24.11 -2.79
C PRO A 80 -2.73 -24.63 -3.65
#